data_AF-I1VGY0-F1
#
_entry.id   AF-I1VGY0-F1
#
_cell.length_a   1.000
_cell.length_b   1.000
_cell.length_c   1.000
_cell.angle_alpha   90.00
_cell.angle_beta   90.00
_cell.angle_gamma   90.00
#
_symmetry.space_group_name_H-M   'P 1'
#
loop_
_entity.id
_entity.type
_entity.pdbx_description
1 polymer ?
#
loop_
_entity_poly.entity_id
_entity_poly.type
_entity_poly.pdbx_seq_one_letter_code
_entity_poly.pdbx_strand_id
1 'polypeptide(L)'
;DVTGGWYDAGDYNKYIVNSGITMGTLLALYEDFPSAMDTIRTSIPESGNTVPDLLDEICWNLRWMLTMQDPADGGVYHKCTTARFEGFIPPDQCHETRFVVQTSTAATLDFAAVTAQAARVFRRFNVAFPGLADSCLVAARKAWDWAQLHPGVLYDQNALNNRFDPDIVTGAYGDNKTDDELSWAATEIYLTTSDPSMLPHIQFSATARWRVQSWNDVRMMGILSVLRHREHPDPALQARLADLQRDFVSFADTLLEKTPQQAYQAPIENDVRNFVWGSTAVAANQGILFVYAARMSNDDKYLHAAMHNLDYLLGRNATGYSFVTGYGSKTPLHPHHRLSETDRAQLPVPGLLAGGPNPGQQDRCEGYPSNLPDESYLDAVCSYASNEIAINWNAPLVWMA
;
A
#
# COMPACT_ATOMS: atom_id res chain seq x y z
N ASP A 1 -6.99 4.55 -23.35
CA ASP A 1 -7.50 3.27 -22.83
C ASP A 1 -6.81 3.01 -21.51
N VAL A 2 -7.56 2.72 -20.44
CA VAL A 2 -7.06 2.50 -19.07
C VAL A 2 -7.50 1.13 -18.53
N THR A 3 -7.62 0.14 -19.42
CA THR A 3 -7.97 -1.26 -19.09
C THR A 3 -6.87 -1.97 -18.29
N GLY A 4 -7.24 -3.04 -17.57
CA GLY A 4 -6.34 -3.84 -16.72
C GLY A 4 -6.22 -3.31 -15.28
N GLY A 5 -5.20 -3.76 -14.56
CA GLY A 5 -4.94 -3.37 -13.17
C GLY A 5 -5.89 -4.01 -12.17
N TRP A 6 -5.71 -3.66 -10.90
CA TRP A 6 -6.50 -4.21 -9.81
C TRP A 6 -7.69 -3.32 -9.48
N TYR A 7 -8.80 -3.95 -9.12
CA TYR A 7 -9.80 -3.30 -8.30
C TYR A 7 -9.20 -3.04 -6.92
N ASP A 8 -9.44 -1.84 -6.41
CA ASP A 8 -8.76 -1.34 -5.22
C ASP A 8 -9.18 -2.05 -3.94
N ALA A 9 -10.49 -2.28 -3.83
CA ALA A 9 -11.12 -2.64 -2.59
C ALA A 9 -12.38 -3.47 -2.84
N GLY A 10 -13.41 -3.26 -2.01
CA GLY A 10 -14.72 -3.86 -2.19
C GLY A 10 -15.45 -3.39 -3.46
N ASP A 11 -15.01 -2.27 -4.04
CA ASP A 11 -15.51 -1.68 -5.28
C ASP A 11 -14.65 -2.04 -6.51
N TYR A 12 -15.11 -1.65 -7.70
CA TYR A 12 -14.42 -1.94 -8.95
C TYR A 12 -13.55 -0.77 -9.46
N ASN A 13 -13.29 0.23 -8.60
CA ASN A 13 -12.52 1.41 -8.94
C ASN A 13 -11.02 1.23 -8.71
N LYS A 14 -10.23 2.09 -9.33
CA LYS A 14 -8.77 1.96 -9.36
C LYS A 14 -8.12 3.31 -9.06
N TYR A 15 -7.21 3.34 -8.09
CA TYR A 15 -6.65 4.57 -7.54
C TYR A 15 -5.12 4.50 -7.58
N ILE A 16 -4.48 5.54 -8.13
CA ILE A 16 -3.02 5.55 -8.29
C ILE A 16 -2.33 5.67 -6.94
N VAL A 17 -2.82 6.52 -6.04
CA VAL A 17 -2.24 6.71 -4.70
C VAL A 17 -2.23 5.40 -3.92
N ASN A 18 -3.38 4.72 -3.84
CA ASN A 18 -3.46 3.45 -3.12
C ASN A 18 -2.66 2.32 -3.81
N SER A 19 -2.62 2.31 -5.15
CA SER A 19 -1.72 1.43 -5.91
C SER A 19 -0.25 1.75 -5.65
N GLY A 20 0.10 3.01 -5.38
CA GLY A 20 1.45 3.47 -5.07
C GLY A 20 2.07 2.68 -3.92
N ILE A 21 1.53 2.83 -2.72
CA ILE A 21 2.02 2.12 -1.53
C ILE A 21 1.96 0.60 -1.69
N THR A 22 0.91 0.07 -2.34
CA THR A 22 0.74 -1.36 -2.61
C THR A 22 1.90 -1.89 -3.45
N MET A 23 2.14 -1.27 -4.60
CA MET A 23 3.19 -1.65 -5.54
C MET A 23 4.57 -1.48 -4.94
N GLY A 24 4.81 -0.37 -4.22
CA GLY A 24 6.07 -0.15 -3.51
C GLY A 24 6.36 -1.24 -2.49
N THR A 25 5.34 -1.73 -1.78
CA THR A 25 5.47 -2.79 -0.77
C THR A 25 5.76 -4.16 -1.41
N LEU A 26 5.07 -4.50 -2.50
CA LEU A 26 5.27 -5.77 -3.21
C LEU A 26 6.60 -5.80 -3.99
N LEU A 27 7.04 -4.67 -4.55
CA LEU A 27 8.38 -4.55 -5.14
C LEU A 27 9.46 -4.64 -4.04
N ALA A 28 9.22 -4.02 -2.87
CA ALA A 28 10.11 -4.15 -1.73
C ALA A 28 10.21 -5.60 -1.23
N LEU A 29 9.10 -6.36 -1.21
CA LEU A 29 9.10 -7.79 -0.89
C LEU A 29 10.07 -8.57 -1.79
N TYR A 30 10.02 -8.32 -3.10
CA TYR A 30 10.95 -8.95 -4.04
C TYR A 30 12.41 -8.57 -3.78
N GLU A 31 12.69 -7.29 -3.49
CA GLU A 31 14.04 -6.82 -3.18
C GLU A 31 14.55 -7.31 -1.81
N ASP A 32 13.67 -7.46 -0.81
CA ASP A 32 14.00 -7.88 0.55
C ASP A 32 14.21 -9.39 0.69
N PHE A 33 13.55 -10.18 -0.17
CA PHE A 33 13.55 -11.64 -0.13
C PHE A 33 13.62 -12.28 -1.54
N PRO A 34 14.60 -11.91 -2.40
CA PRO A 34 14.60 -12.30 -3.81
C PRO A 34 14.64 -13.81 -4.00
N SER A 35 15.42 -14.54 -3.21
CA SER A 35 15.53 -16.00 -3.32
C SER A 35 14.22 -16.73 -3.02
N ALA A 36 13.44 -16.24 -2.04
CA ALA A 36 12.13 -16.81 -1.73
C ALA A 36 11.14 -16.48 -2.87
N MET A 37 11.12 -15.20 -3.27
CA MET A 37 10.20 -14.72 -4.29
C MET A 37 10.49 -15.27 -5.69
N ASP A 38 11.74 -15.59 -6.04
CA ASP A 38 12.08 -16.22 -7.33
C ASP A 38 11.38 -17.58 -7.54
N THR A 39 10.99 -18.24 -6.45
CA THR A 39 10.38 -19.59 -6.46
C THR A 39 8.88 -19.60 -6.18
N ILE A 40 8.28 -18.47 -5.81
CA ILE A 40 6.86 -18.41 -5.47
C ILE A 40 6.00 -18.76 -6.69
N ARG A 41 4.97 -19.58 -6.49
CA ARG A 41 3.97 -19.94 -7.50
C ARG A 41 2.58 -19.86 -6.87
N THR A 42 1.67 -19.12 -7.50
CA THR A 42 0.33 -18.80 -6.99
C THR A 42 -0.80 -19.30 -7.89
N SER A 43 -0.47 -20.01 -8.98
CA SER A 43 -1.45 -20.59 -9.93
C SER A 43 -2.26 -19.54 -10.70
N ILE A 44 -1.62 -18.44 -11.07
CA ILE A 44 -2.15 -17.40 -11.98
C ILE A 44 -1.98 -17.83 -13.45
N PRO A 45 -2.63 -17.16 -14.42
CA PRO A 45 -2.52 -17.51 -15.85
C PRO A 45 -1.08 -17.54 -16.39
N GLU A 46 -0.20 -16.72 -15.83
CA GLU A 46 1.22 -16.60 -16.17
C GLU A 46 2.09 -17.71 -15.54
N SER A 47 1.57 -18.45 -14.55
CA SER A 47 2.32 -19.50 -13.84
C SER A 47 2.92 -20.52 -14.81
N GLY A 48 4.22 -20.76 -14.66
CA GLY A 48 4.98 -21.68 -15.50
C GLY A 48 5.83 -21.00 -16.57
N ASN A 49 5.75 -19.67 -16.69
CA ASN A 49 6.75 -18.90 -17.43
C ASN A 49 8.10 -18.81 -16.65
N THR A 50 9.04 -18.00 -17.14
CA THR A 50 10.37 -17.81 -16.52
C THR A 50 10.43 -16.70 -15.47
N VAL A 51 9.30 -16.06 -15.18
CA VAL A 51 9.14 -14.96 -14.24
C VAL A 51 8.51 -15.53 -12.97
N PRO A 52 8.85 -15.02 -11.77
CA PRO A 52 8.15 -15.43 -10.56
C PRO A 52 6.75 -14.82 -10.52
N ASP A 53 5.75 -15.60 -10.08
CA ASP A 53 4.35 -15.18 -10.14
C ASP A 53 4.08 -13.85 -9.41
N LEU A 54 4.84 -13.51 -8.36
CA LEU A 54 4.78 -12.18 -7.72
C LEU A 54 5.04 -11.05 -8.72
N LEU A 55 6.06 -11.18 -9.57
CA LEU A 55 6.43 -10.16 -10.55
C LEU A 55 5.45 -10.13 -11.74
N ASP A 56 4.88 -11.27 -12.12
CA ASP A 56 3.80 -11.30 -13.11
C ASP A 56 2.56 -10.53 -12.60
N GLU A 57 2.15 -10.78 -11.36
CA GLU A 57 1.04 -10.07 -10.72
C GLU A 57 1.33 -8.56 -10.58
N ILE A 58 2.53 -8.18 -10.13
CA ILE A 58 2.97 -6.77 -10.11
C ILE A 58 2.91 -6.16 -11.52
N CYS A 59 3.33 -6.89 -12.55
CA CYS A 59 3.32 -6.42 -13.93
C CYS A 59 1.89 -6.12 -14.43
N TRP A 60 0.89 -6.88 -13.98
CA TRP A 60 -0.53 -6.64 -14.28
C TRP A 60 -0.97 -5.22 -13.88
N ASN A 61 -0.67 -4.82 -12.64
CA ASN A 61 -1.03 -3.48 -12.16
C ASN A 61 -0.10 -2.38 -12.68
N LEU A 62 1.19 -2.67 -12.81
CA LEU A 62 2.17 -1.74 -13.38
C LEU A 62 1.76 -1.29 -14.80
N ARG A 63 1.29 -2.22 -15.64
CA ARG A 63 0.82 -1.90 -16.99
C ARG A 63 -0.37 -0.96 -16.96
N TRP A 64 -1.33 -1.17 -16.05
CA TRP A 64 -2.42 -0.22 -15.87
C TRP A 64 -1.93 1.15 -15.38
N MET A 65 -1.04 1.19 -14.38
CA MET A 65 -0.49 2.46 -13.89
C MET A 65 0.18 3.24 -15.03
N LEU A 66 0.94 2.58 -15.93
CA LEU A 66 1.56 3.22 -17.09
C LEU A 66 0.52 3.87 -18.04
N THR A 67 -0.71 3.34 -18.13
CA THR A 67 -1.79 3.98 -18.92
C THR A 67 -2.40 5.22 -18.28
N MET A 68 -2.14 5.44 -16.98
CA MET A 68 -2.67 6.58 -16.22
C MET A 68 -1.76 7.82 -16.28
N GLN A 69 -0.59 7.73 -16.90
CA GLN A 69 0.26 8.88 -17.18
C GLN A 69 -0.25 9.60 -18.45
N ASP A 70 -0.48 10.90 -18.34
CA ASP A 70 -0.81 11.75 -19.47
C ASP A 70 0.39 11.80 -20.44
N PRO A 71 0.22 11.35 -21.70
CA PRO A 71 1.33 11.30 -22.65
C PRO A 71 1.81 12.68 -23.09
N ALA A 72 1.02 13.74 -22.89
CA ALA A 72 1.36 15.10 -23.33
C ALA A 72 2.36 15.79 -22.41
N ASP A 73 2.21 15.64 -21.09
CA ASP A 73 3.00 16.40 -20.11
C ASP A 73 3.63 15.55 -18.99
N GLY A 74 3.24 14.28 -18.84
CA GLY A 74 3.81 13.36 -17.84
C GLY A 74 3.09 13.33 -16.49
N GLY A 75 2.06 14.15 -16.28
CA GLY A 75 1.23 14.11 -15.07
C GLY A 75 0.42 12.83 -14.99
N VAL A 76 0.05 12.39 -13.79
CA VAL A 76 -0.65 11.10 -13.60
C VAL A 76 -2.03 11.34 -13.02
N TYR A 77 -3.04 10.82 -13.72
CA TYR A 77 -4.45 10.89 -13.34
C TYR A 77 -4.67 10.20 -11.99
N HIS A 78 -5.43 10.83 -11.10
CA HIS A 78 -5.55 10.40 -9.71
C HIS A 78 -6.23 9.03 -9.56
N LYS A 79 -7.28 8.79 -10.36
CA LYS A 79 -8.07 7.55 -10.33
C LYS A 79 -8.84 7.30 -11.61
N CYS A 80 -9.20 6.04 -11.85
CA CYS A 80 -10.18 5.63 -12.85
C CYS A 80 -11.40 5.04 -12.13
N THR A 81 -12.55 5.69 -12.26
CA THR A 81 -13.70 5.42 -11.39
C THR A 81 -15.03 5.72 -12.08
N THR A 82 -16.11 5.07 -11.65
CA THR A 82 -17.47 5.54 -11.96
C THR A 82 -17.80 6.81 -11.16
N ALA A 83 -18.84 7.56 -11.56
CA ALA A 83 -19.25 8.74 -10.80
C ALA A 83 -19.74 8.38 -9.39
N ARG A 84 -20.38 7.22 -9.24
CA ARG A 84 -20.88 6.70 -7.95
C ARG A 84 -20.47 5.24 -7.82
N PHE A 85 -20.32 4.77 -6.59
CA PHE A 85 -20.12 3.36 -6.33
C PHE A 85 -21.25 2.53 -6.97
N GLU A 86 -20.88 1.52 -7.75
CA GLU A 86 -21.85 0.56 -8.27
C GLU A 86 -22.40 -0.32 -7.15
N GLY A 87 -23.54 -0.94 -7.40
CA GLY A 87 -24.16 -1.88 -6.46
C GLY A 87 -23.35 -3.16 -6.28
N PHE A 88 -23.88 -4.08 -5.47
CA PHE A 88 -23.37 -5.44 -5.33
C PHE A 88 -23.83 -6.30 -6.53
N ILE A 89 -23.24 -6.01 -7.69
CA ILE A 89 -23.46 -6.71 -8.97
C ILE A 89 -22.12 -7.25 -9.48
N PRO A 90 -22.10 -8.34 -10.27
CA PRO A 90 -20.85 -8.90 -10.76
C PRO A 90 -20.18 -7.94 -11.77
N PRO A 91 -18.85 -8.00 -11.92
CA PRO A 91 -18.09 -6.99 -12.68
C PRO A 91 -18.41 -7.00 -14.18
N ASP A 92 -18.91 -8.10 -14.74
CA ASP A 92 -19.34 -8.19 -16.13
C ASP A 92 -20.68 -7.48 -16.41
N GLN A 93 -21.42 -7.12 -15.35
CA GLN A 93 -22.65 -6.31 -15.42
C GLN A 93 -22.41 -4.84 -15.10
N CYS A 94 -21.18 -4.46 -14.76
CA CYS A 94 -20.77 -3.08 -14.53
C CYS A 94 -20.60 -2.36 -15.88
N HIS A 95 -21.64 -1.61 -16.26
CA HIS A 95 -21.71 -0.91 -17.56
C HIS A 95 -21.72 0.62 -17.42
N GLU A 96 -21.58 1.14 -16.20
CA GLU A 96 -21.54 2.57 -15.95
C GLU A 96 -20.30 3.22 -16.58
N THR A 97 -20.46 4.48 -17.00
CA THR A 97 -19.33 5.23 -17.59
C THR A 97 -18.23 5.43 -16.55
N ARG A 98 -17.01 5.09 -16.93
CA ARG A 98 -15.81 5.32 -16.12
C ARG A 98 -15.09 6.59 -16.55
N PHE A 99 -14.67 7.35 -15.57
CA PHE A 99 -13.97 8.62 -15.70
C PHE A 99 -12.53 8.46 -15.25
N VAL A 100 -11.62 9.03 -16.04
CA VAL A 100 -10.25 9.29 -15.61
C VAL A 100 -10.24 10.67 -14.96
N VAL A 101 -9.97 10.71 -13.65
CA VAL A 101 -10.06 11.92 -12.84
C VAL A 101 -8.73 12.66 -12.87
N GLN A 102 -8.77 13.99 -12.75
CA GLN A 102 -7.63 14.91 -12.93
C GLN A 102 -6.28 14.40 -12.44
N THR A 103 -5.21 14.86 -13.06
CA THR A 103 -3.85 14.66 -12.57
C THR A 103 -3.66 15.29 -11.19
N SER A 104 -2.86 14.68 -10.34
CA SER A 104 -2.50 15.23 -9.03
C SER A 104 -1.04 14.99 -8.68
N THR A 105 -0.45 15.88 -7.88
CA THR A 105 0.96 15.82 -7.47
C THR A 105 1.27 14.53 -6.70
N ALA A 106 0.44 14.15 -5.73
CA ALA A 106 0.60 12.90 -4.96
C ALA A 106 0.63 11.66 -5.88
N ALA A 107 -0.42 11.47 -6.69
CA ALA A 107 -0.49 10.35 -7.64
C ALA A 107 0.70 10.30 -8.62
N THR A 108 1.18 11.48 -9.06
CA THR A 108 2.31 11.58 -9.98
C THR A 108 3.63 11.19 -9.32
N LEU A 109 3.85 11.60 -8.06
CA LEU A 109 5.06 11.26 -7.31
C LEU A 109 5.06 9.78 -6.87
N ASP A 110 3.93 9.23 -6.42
CA ASP A 110 3.78 7.80 -6.14
C ASP A 110 4.08 6.95 -7.38
N PHE A 111 3.52 7.34 -8.52
CA PHE A 111 3.82 6.70 -9.79
C PHE A 111 5.30 6.80 -10.16
N ALA A 112 5.93 7.96 -9.94
CA ALA A 112 7.36 8.13 -10.20
C ALA A 112 8.22 7.20 -9.31
N ALA A 113 7.86 7.05 -8.04
CA ALA A 113 8.52 6.15 -7.11
C ALA A 113 8.39 4.69 -7.55
N VAL A 114 7.15 4.23 -7.81
CA VAL A 114 6.86 2.86 -8.24
C VAL A 114 7.54 2.53 -9.56
N THR A 115 7.45 3.40 -10.56
CA THR A 115 8.06 3.14 -11.87
C THR A 115 9.58 3.18 -11.83
N ALA A 116 10.20 4.01 -10.97
CA ALA A 116 11.63 3.94 -10.74
C ALA A 116 12.04 2.61 -10.08
N GLN A 117 11.36 2.19 -9.01
CA GLN A 117 11.64 0.91 -8.36
C GLN A 117 11.40 -0.28 -9.31
N ALA A 118 10.31 -0.26 -10.08
CA ALA A 118 10.00 -1.27 -11.08
C ALA A 118 11.09 -1.33 -12.17
N ALA A 119 11.60 -0.19 -12.64
CA ALA A 119 12.71 -0.17 -13.60
C ALA A 119 13.96 -0.87 -13.05
N ARG A 120 14.26 -0.72 -11.76
CA ARG A 120 15.38 -1.40 -11.08
C ARG A 120 15.15 -2.92 -10.99
N VAL A 121 13.95 -3.34 -10.57
CA VAL A 121 13.57 -4.75 -10.40
C VAL A 121 13.47 -5.49 -11.75
N PHE A 122 12.68 -4.98 -12.69
CA PHE A 122 12.40 -5.64 -13.96
C PHE A 122 13.56 -5.64 -14.94
N ARG A 123 14.64 -4.87 -14.69
CA ARG A 123 15.87 -4.91 -15.51
C ARG A 123 16.46 -6.32 -15.61
N ARG A 124 16.32 -7.13 -14.55
CA ARG A 124 16.76 -8.54 -14.52
C ARG A 124 15.92 -9.46 -15.40
N PHE A 125 14.75 -9.01 -15.85
CA PHE A 125 13.75 -9.79 -16.58
C PHE A 125 13.53 -9.28 -18.01
N ASN A 126 14.50 -8.57 -18.59
CA ASN A 126 14.37 -7.97 -19.92
C ASN A 126 14.13 -8.99 -21.06
N VAL A 127 14.48 -10.27 -20.86
CA VAL A 127 14.13 -11.32 -21.83
C VAL A 127 12.62 -11.60 -21.83
N ALA A 128 11.99 -11.63 -20.65
CA ALA A 128 10.55 -11.87 -20.51
C ALA A 128 9.72 -10.59 -20.73
N PHE A 129 10.27 -9.43 -20.36
CA PHE A 129 9.64 -8.11 -20.52
C PHE A 129 10.56 -7.12 -21.26
N PRO A 130 10.77 -7.30 -22.58
CA PRO A 130 11.64 -6.43 -23.35
C PRO A 130 11.22 -4.96 -23.27
N GLY A 131 12.14 -4.09 -22.85
CA GLY A 131 11.94 -2.63 -22.81
C GLY A 131 11.03 -2.12 -21.69
N LEU A 132 10.49 -3.00 -20.83
CA LEU A 132 9.64 -2.60 -19.71
C LEU A 132 10.42 -1.72 -18.72
N ALA A 133 11.62 -2.17 -18.32
CA ALA A 133 12.46 -1.43 -17.38
C ALA A 133 12.81 -0.01 -17.89
N ASP A 134 13.14 0.11 -19.18
CA ASP A 134 13.45 1.41 -19.80
C ASP A 134 12.20 2.29 -19.87
N SER A 135 11.05 1.72 -20.22
CA SER A 135 9.77 2.43 -20.26
C SER A 135 9.37 2.98 -18.88
N CYS A 136 9.53 2.16 -17.83
CA CYS A 136 9.30 2.59 -16.45
C CYS A 136 10.27 3.71 -16.04
N LEU A 137 11.54 3.63 -16.45
CA LEU A 137 12.53 4.67 -16.15
C LEU A 137 12.16 6.01 -16.79
N VAL A 138 11.73 5.99 -18.05
CA VAL A 138 11.25 7.17 -18.79
C VAL A 138 9.99 7.73 -18.14
N ALA A 139 9.03 6.87 -17.80
CA ALA A 139 7.78 7.27 -17.16
C ALA A 139 8.03 7.98 -15.82
N ALA A 140 8.95 7.45 -15.00
CA ALA A 140 9.35 8.05 -13.73
C ALA A 140 9.93 9.46 -13.89
N ARG A 141 10.73 9.70 -14.94
CA ARG A 141 11.37 11.02 -15.18
C ARG A 141 10.35 12.04 -15.64
N LYS A 142 9.46 11.66 -16.56
CA LYS A 142 8.35 12.53 -16.98
C LYS A 142 7.43 12.91 -15.81
N ALA A 143 7.11 11.94 -14.95
CA ALA A 143 6.29 12.19 -13.76
C ALA A 143 7.01 13.10 -12.77
N TRP A 144 8.30 12.86 -12.51
CA TRP A 144 9.13 13.73 -11.69
C TRP A 144 9.16 15.17 -12.21
N ASP A 145 9.47 15.35 -13.49
CA ASP A 145 9.54 16.67 -14.14
C ASP A 145 8.20 17.40 -14.06
N TRP A 146 7.09 16.69 -14.30
CA TRP A 146 5.76 17.25 -14.16
C TRP A 146 5.48 17.71 -12.72
N ALA A 147 5.80 16.89 -11.72
CA ALA A 147 5.56 17.21 -10.32
C ALA A 147 6.38 18.41 -9.83
N GLN A 148 7.62 18.58 -10.33
CA GLN A 148 8.42 19.77 -10.04
C GLN A 148 7.79 21.06 -10.56
N LEU A 149 7.12 21.00 -11.71
CA LEU A 149 6.41 22.15 -12.31
C LEU A 149 5.03 22.39 -11.67
N HIS A 150 4.45 21.36 -11.08
CA HIS A 150 3.08 21.37 -10.54
C HIS A 150 3.02 20.93 -9.06
N PRO A 151 3.81 21.52 -8.14
CA PRO A 151 3.86 21.05 -6.74
C PRO A 151 2.56 21.31 -5.96
N GLY A 152 1.69 22.21 -6.46
CA GLY A 152 0.45 22.62 -5.79
C GLY A 152 -0.84 22.00 -6.36
N VAL A 153 -0.75 21.00 -7.25
CA VAL A 153 -1.93 20.36 -7.85
C VAL A 153 -2.41 19.23 -6.94
N LEU A 154 -2.98 19.62 -5.81
CA LEU A 154 -3.52 18.71 -4.81
C LEU A 154 -4.90 18.18 -5.23
N TYR A 155 -5.24 16.97 -4.80
CA TYR A 155 -6.54 16.36 -5.10
C TYR A 155 -7.56 16.71 -4.00
N ASP A 156 -8.58 17.49 -4.37
CA ASP A 156 -9.73 17.82 -3.52
C ASP A 156 -11.03 17.49 -4.27
N GLN A 157 -11.64 16.36 -3.93
CA GLN A 157 -12.85 15.89 -4.59
C GLN A 157 -14.05 16.84 -4.43
N ASN A 158 -14.18 17.50 -3.27
CA ASN A 158 -15.29 18.43 -3.03
C ASN A 158 -15.13 19.69 -3.89
N ALA A 159 -13.90 20.21 -3.99
CA ALA A 159 -13.60 21.33 -4.87
C ALA A 159 -13.84 20.99 -6.35
N LEU A 160 -13.59 19.75 -6.76
CA LEU A 160 -13.87 19.28 -8.12
C LEU A 160 -15.37 19.17 -8.39
N ASN A 161 -16.14 18.56 -7.49
CA ASN A 161 -17.59 18.43 -7.63
C ASN A 161 -18.29 19.80 -7.67
N ASN A 162 -17.75 20.81 -6.97
CA ASN A 162 -18.25 22.18 -7.09
C ASN A 162 -18.04 22.83 -8.48
N ARG A 163 -17.20 22.23 -9.34
CA ARG A 163 -16.76 22.79 -10.64
C ARG A 163 -17.14 21.94 -11.84
N PHE A 164 -17.35 20.65 -11.66
CA PHE A 164 -17.50 19.68 -12.73
C PHE A 164 -18.62 18.70 -12.44
N ASP A 165 -19.36 18.34 -13.47
CA ASP A 165 -20.39 17.30 -13.46
C ASP A 165 -19.97 16.09 -14.33
N PRO A 166 -20.39 14.86 -13.98
CA PRO A 166 -21.14 14.53 -12.78
C PRO A 166 -20.27 14.57 -11.52
N ASP A 167 -20.89 14.83 -10.36
CA ASP A 167 -20.26 14.62 -9.06
C ASP A 167 -19.67 13.21 -8.96
N ILE A 168 -18.39 13.13 -8.62
CA ILE A 168 -17.73 11.88 -8.27
C ILE A 168 -17.84 11.71 -6.75
N VAL A 169 -18.34 10.57 -6.28
CA VAL A 169 -18.52 10.25 -4.84
C VAL A 169 -17.86 8.93 -4.43
N THR A 170 -17.00 8.39 -5.29
CA THR A 170 -16.15 7.23 -4.99
C THR A 170 -14.94 7.62 -4.14
N GLY A 171 -14.15 6.65 -3.68
CA GLY A 171 -13.03 6.84 -2.75
C GLY A 171 -12.13 8.02 -3.11
N ALA A 172 -11.84 8.90 -2.14
CA ALA A 172 -11.15 10.14 -2.44
C ALA A 172 -9.64 9.96 -2.58
N TYR A 173 -9.00 9.25 -1.65
CA TYR A 173 -7.52 9.17 -1.56
C TYR A 173 -6.84 10.55 -1.66
N GLY A 174 -7.48 11.58 -1.09
CA GLY A 174 -6.96 12.94 -1.11
C GLY A 174 -5.82 13.11 -0.10
N ASP A 175 -4.78 13.83 -0.54
CA ASP A 175 -3.69 14.29 0.30
C ASP A 175 -3.47 15.79 0.11
N ASN A 176 -3.24 16.49 1.22
CA ASN A 176 -2.97 17.91 1.25
C ASN A 176 -1.48 18.24 1.48
N LYS A 177 -0.63 17.23 1.61
CA LYS A 177 0.81 17.34 1.68
C LYS A 177 1.42 16.36 0.69
N THR A 178 2.57 16.73 0.14
CA THR A 178 3.26 15.89 -0.85
C THR A 178 4.77 15.86 -0.64
N ASP A 179 5.25 16.31 0.52
CA ASP A 179 6.69 16.36 0.82
C ASP A 179 7.25 14.97 1.10
N ASP A 180 6.42 14.05 1.59
CA ASP A 180 6.75 12.64 1.74
C ASP A 180 6.73 11.85 0.43
N GLU A 181 5.74 12.04 -0.47
CA GLU A 181 5.76 11.45 -1.82
C GLU A 181 6.97 11.96 -2.61
N LEU A 182 7.29 13.26 -2.49
CA LEU A 182 8.46 13.85 -3.13
C LEU A 182 9.75 13.16 -2.66
N SER A 183 9.87 12.95 -1.34
CA SER A 183 11.02 12.27 -0.74
C SER A 183 11.12 10.81 -1.19
N TRP A 184 10.00 10.08 -1.24
CA TRP A 184 9.98 8.69 -1.69
C TRP A 184 10.33 8.57 -3.18
N ALA A 185 9.72 9.39 -4.05
CA ALA A 185 10.02 9.43 -5.48
C ALA A 185 11.50 9.76 -5.75
N ALA A 186 12.03 10.80 -5.09
CA ALA A 186 13.44 11.16 -5.19
C ALA A 186 14.35 10.00 -4.79
N THR A 187 13.99 9.30 -3.70
CA THR A 187 14.74 8.14 -3.21
C THR A 187 14.78 7.02 -4.24
N GLU A 188 13.64 6.62 -4.80
CA GLU A 188 13.61 5.52 -5.78
C GLU A 188 14.29 5.88 -7.10
N ILE A 189 14.12 7.12 -7.58
CA ILE A 189 14.82 7.63 -8.76
C ILE A 189 16.33 7.60 -8.52
N TYR A 190 16.78 8.09 -7.35
CA TYR A 190 18.19 8.08 -6.96
C TYR A 190 18.75 6.66 -6.92
N LEU A 191 18.13 5.75 -6.16
CA LEU A 191 18.59 4.37 -6.04
C LEU A 191 18.61 3.62 -7.39
N THR A 192 17.80 4.05 -8.35
CA THR A 192 17.74 3.44 -9.69
C THR A 192 18.77 4.00 -10.68
N THR A 193 19.21 5.25 -10.51
CA THR A 193 20.05 5.96 -11.51
C THR A 193 21.30 6.64 -11.00
N SER A 194 21.46 6.76 -9.68
CA SER A 194 22.52 7.55 -9.06
C SER A 194 22.54 9.02 -9.51
N ASP A 195 21.39 9.58 -9.90
CA ASP A 195 21.27 10.98 -10.31
C ASP A 195 21.38 11.91 -9.10
N PRO A 196 22.49 12.66 -8.93
CA PRO A 196 22.72 13.47 -7.74
C PRO A 196 21.73 14.62 -7.57
N SER A 197 20.98 14.99 -8.63
CA SER A 197 19.94 16.02 -8.53
C SER A 197 18.78 15.62 -7.61
N MET A 198 18.61 14.31 -7.32
CA MET A 198 17.59 13.82 -6.39
C MET A 198 17.98 14.01 -4.92
N LEU A 199 19.28 14.05 -4.60
CA LEU A 199 19.77 14.06 -3.21
C LEU A 199 19.18 15.16 -2.32
N PRO A 200 19.00 16.42 -2.78
CA PRO A 200 18.38 17.48 -1.99
C PRO A 200 16.91 17.22 -1.61
N HIS A 201 16.22 16.36 -2.38
CA HIS A 201 14.82 16.02 -2.17
C HIS A 201 14.64 14.80 -1.25
N ILE A 202 15.70 14.04 -0.98
CA ILE A 202 15.66 12.87 -0.09
C ILE A 202 15.68 13.34 1.37
N GLN A 203 14.51 13.33 1.99
CA GLN A 203 14.31 13.78 3.37
C GLN A 203 13.93 12.61 4.28
N PHE A 204 14.82 12.29 5.22
CA PHE A 204 14.58 11.28 6.25
C PHE A 204 13.99 11.90 7.52
N SER A 205 14.49 13.08 7.88
CA SER A 205 14.07 13.83 9.06
C SER A 205 14.60 15.25 8.96
N ALA A 206 13.72 16.24 9.05
CA ALA A 206 14.14 17.62 9.33
C ALA A 206 13.28 18.24 10.45
N THR A 207 11.99 17.91 10.54
CA THR A 207 11.06 18.42 11.59
C THR A 207 9.82 17.55 11.86
N ALA A 208 9.61 16.44 11.14
CA ALA A 208 8.39 15.62 11.24
C ALA A 208 8.57 14.42 12.18
N ARG A 209 7.51 14.08 12.93
CA ARG A 209 7.47 12.84 13.73
C ARG A 209 7.52 11.65 12.79
N TRP A 210 8.36 10.67 13.10
CA TRP A 210 8.38 9.37 12.44
C TRP A 210 7.02 8.69 12.57
N ARG A 211 6.57 8.06 11.49
CA ARG A 211 5.26 7.41 11.38
C ARG A 211 5.40 6.11 10.63
N VAL A 212 4.50 5.18 10.95
CA VAL A 212 4.29 3.97 10.15
C VAL A 212 3.69 4.41 8.82
N GLN A 213 4.16 3.83 7.71
CA GLN A 213 3.66 4.15 6.38
C GLN A 213 2.15 3.93 6.26
N SER A 214 1.48 4.85 5.58
CA SER A 214 0.10 4.73 5.13
C SER A 214 -0.02 5.32 3.73
N TRP A 215 -1.17 5.12 3.06
CA TRP A 215 -1.38 5.59 1.70
C TRP A 215 -1.27 7.12 1.52
N ASN A 216 -1.30 7.89 2.62
CA ASN A 216 -1.14 9.35 2.69
C ASN A 216 0.04 9.81 3.56
N ASP A 217 0.96 8.89 3.85
CA ASP A 217 2.23 9.20 4.53
C ASP A 217 3.26 8.15 4.09
N VAL A 218 3.87 8.37 2.93
CA VAL A 218 4.77 7.41 2.27
C VAL A 218 6.25 7.68 2.55
N ARG A 219 6.57 8.60 3.45
CA ARG A 219 7.98 8.94 3.79
C ARG A 219 8.77 7.71 4.22
N MET A 220 8.12 6.88 5.03
CA MET A 220 8.72 5.67 5.55
C MET A 220 9.04 4.66 4.44
N MET A 221 8.33 4.68 3.30
CA MET A 221 8.69 3.87 2.12
C MET A 221 10.07 4.24 1.59
N GLY A 222 10.37 5.54 1.46
CA GLY A 222 11.69 6.03 1.07
C GLY A 222 12.78 5.67 2.08
N ILE A 223 12.50 5.82 3.38
CA ILE A 223 13.42 5.41 4.46
C ILE A 223 13.74 3.90 4.35
N LEU A 224 12.71 3.06 4.23
CA LEU A 224 12.86 1.62 4.11
C LEU A 224 13.68 1.25 2.87
N SER A 225 13.48 1.92 1.73
CA SER A 225 14.28 1.66 0.52
C SER A 225 15.76 2.00 0.69
N VAL A 226 16.12 3.04 1.43
CA VAL A 226 17.53 3.31 1.78
C VAL A 226 18.07 2.25 2.73
N LEU A 227 17.30 1.87 3.75
CA LEU A 227 17.70 0.84 4.72
C LEU A 227 17.83 -0.56 4.11
N ARG A 228 17.07 -0.85 3.05
CA ARG A 228 17.17 -2.10 2.27
C ARG A 228 18.52 -2.23 1.56
N HIS A 229 19.08 -1.11 1.10
CA HIS A 229 20.35 -1.06 0.38
C HIS A 229 21.57 -0.79 1.30
N ARG A 230 21.40 -0.88 2.62
CA ARG A 230 22.42 -0.49 3.62
C ARG A 230 23.72 -1.30 3.58
N GLU A 231 23.69 -2.53 3.09
CA GLU A 231 24.88 -3.41 3.01
C GLU A 231 25.81 -3.01 1.85
N HIS A 232 25.26 -2.35 0.83
CA HIS A 232 25.99 -1.79 -0.31
C HIS A 232 25.57 -0.33 -0.53
N PRO A 233 25.88 0.54 0.45
CA PRO A 233 25.33 1.88 0.49
C PRO A 233 25.95 2.78 -0.57
N ASP A 234 25.12 3.64 -1.15
CA ASP A 234 25.59 4.68 -2.05
C ASP A 234 26.49 5.68 -1.28
N PRO A 235 27.65 6.08 -1.83
CA PRO A 235 28.58 7.00 -1.15
C PRO A 235 27.94 8.31 -0.68
N ALA A 236 26.94 8.84 -1.39
CA ALA A 236 26.29 10.09 -1.02
C ALA A 236 25.29 9.93 0.14
N LEU A 237 24.77 8.72 0.36
CA LEU A 237 23.87 8.39 1.47
C LEU A 237 24.61 7.80 2.67
N GLN A 238 25.84 7.32 2.47
CA GLN A 238 26.65 6.65 3.50
C GLN A 238 26.79 7.47 4.79
N ALA A 239 27.00 8.79 4.66
CA ALA A 239 27.16 9.67 5.82
C ALA A 239 25.87 9.80 6.67
N ARG A 240 24.70 9.55 6.06
CA ARG A 240 23.38 9.66 6.71
C ARG A 240 22.90 8.34 7.29
N LEU A 241 23.51 7.23 6.89
CA LEU A 241 23.01 5.88 7.16
C LEU A 241 23.07 5.53 8.65
N ALA A 242 24.18 5.85 9.33
CA ALA A 242 24.33 5.54 10.76
C ALA A 242 23.27 6.24 11.62
N ASP A 243 23.02 7.53 11.36
CA ASP A 243 21.96 8.28 12.04
C ASP A 243 20.57 7.73 11.70
N LEU A 244 20.33 7.43 10.42
CA LEU A 244 19.06 6.86 9.97
C LEU A 244 18.76 5.52 10.66
N GLN A 245 19.75 4.63 10.75
CA GLN A 245 19.59 3.33 11.41
C GLN A 245 19.30 3.49 12.91
N ARG A 246 20.04 4.36 13.60
CA ARG A 246 19.81 4.66 15.01
C ARG A 246 18.40 5.21 15.24
N ASP A 247 18.01 6.21 14.45
CA ASP A 247 16.73 6.89 14.61
C ASP A 247 15.56 5.95 14.26
N PHE A 248 15.73 5.09 13.25
CA PHE A 248 14.75 4.05 12.90
C PHE A 248 14.58 3.02 14.03
N VAL A 249 15.67 2.50 14.59
CA VAL A 249 15.61 1.54 15.70
C VAL A 249 14.99 2.21 16.94
N SER A 250 15.34 3.47 17.21
CA SER A 250 14.72 4.23 18.29
C SER A 250 13.22 4.43 18.07
N PHE A 251 12.77 4.66 16.83
CA PHE A 251 11.35 4.74 16.50
C PHE A 251 10.66 3.37 16.73
N ALA A 252 11.27 2.28 16.30
CA ALA A 252 10.77 0.93 16.54
C ALA A 252 10.64 0.63 18.06
N ASP A 253 11.61 1.06 18.88
CA ASP A 253 11.51 0.97 20.34
C ASP A 253 10.26 1.69 20.88
N THR A 254 9.97 2.90 20.39
CA THR A 254 8.77 3.65 20.83
C THR A 254 7.46 2.93 20.53
N LEU A 255 7.40 2.16 19.45
CA LEU A 255 6.23 1.37 19.08
C LEU A 255 6.04 0.14 19.98
N LEU A 256 7.05 -0.26 20.77
CA LEU A 256 7.01 -1.43 21.65
C LEU A 256 6.86 -1.11 23.14
N GLU A 257 7.03 0.16 23.55
CA GLU A 257 7.10 0.57 24.96
C GLU A 257 5.98 0.01 25.85
N LYS A 258 4.77 -0.13 25.28
CA LYS A 258 3.57 -0.55 26.01
C LYS A 258 3.12 -1.99 25.72
N THR A 259 3.84 -2.71 24.87
CA THR A 259 3.43 -4.06 24.40
C THR A 259 3.26 -5.05 25.55
N PRO A 260 4.15 -5.10 26.56
CA PRO A 260 4.00 -6.05 27.68
C PRO A 260 2.75 -5.83 28.54
N GLN A 261 2.10 -4.67 28.44
CA GLN A 261 0.87 -4.35 29.18
C GLN A 261 -0.41 -4.63 28.38
N GLN A 262 -0.30 -4.97 27.09
CA GLN A 262 -1.46 -5.24 26.24
C GLN A 262 -1.94 -6.68 26.38
N ALA A 263 -3.24 -6.89 26.23
CA ALA A 263 -3.88 -8.18 26.47
C ALA A 263 -3.42 -9.25 25.46
N TYR A 264 -3.26 -8.86 24.20
CA TYR A 264 -2.83 -9.78 23.13
C TYR A 264 -1.35 -9.61 22.75
N GLN A 265 -0.64 -8.73 23.45
CA GLN A 265 0.77 -8.40 23.27
C GLN A 265 1.13 -8.00 21.84
N ALA A 266 0.16 -7.47 21.08
CA ALA A 266 0.37 -6.99 19.73
C ALA A 266 0.72 -5.49 19.77
N PRO A 267 1.82 -5.05 19.13
CA PRO A 267 2.21 -3.64 19.09
C PRO A 267 1.11 -2.67 18.63
N ILE A 268 0.17 -3.11 17.79
CA ILE A 268 -0.98 -2.28 17.39
C ILE A 268 -1.80 -1.80 18.60
N GLU A 269 -1.93 -2.60 19.66
CA GLU A 269 -2.70 -2.29 20.87
C GLU A 269 -2.11 -1.13 21.69
N ASN A 270 -0.83 -0.78 21.47
CA ASN A 270 -0.12 0.23 22.27
C ASN A 270 -0.68 1.66 22.12
N ASP A 271 -1.45 1.90 21.07
CA ASP A 271 -2.07 3.19 20.79
C ASP A 271 -3.46 3.00 20.21
N VAL A 272 -4.47 3.53 20.90
CA VAL A 272 -5.86 3.53 20.44
C VAL A 272 -6.02 4.21 19.07
N ARG A 273 -5.10 5.10 18.69
CA ARG A 273 -5.10 5.78 17.38
C ARG A 273 -4.68 4.87 16.23
N ASN A 274 -4.17 3.67 16.50
CA ASN A 274 -3.88 2.68 15.46
C ASN A 274 -5.16 2.00 14.93
N PHE A 275 -6.25 2.06 15.71
CA PHE A 275 -7.55 1.51 15.31
C PHE A 275 -8.31 2.52 14.46
N VAL A 276 -7.99 2.51 13.17
CA VAL A 276 -8.59 3.34 12.12
C VAL A 276 -9.24 2.45 11.06
N TRP A 277 -9.87 3.04 10.04
CA TRP A 277 -10.27 2.30 8.85
C TRP A 277 -9.02 1.71 8.17
N GLY A 278 -8.90 0.38 8.16
CA GLY A 278 -7.69 -0.32 7.71
C GLY A 278 -6.65 -0.51 8.82
N SER A 279 -7.08 -0.66 10.08
CA SER A 279 -6.19 -0.90 11.23
C SER A 279 -5.33 -2.15 11.07
N THR A 280 -5.80 -3.17 10.36
CA THR A 280 -4.99 -4.37 10.04
C THR A 280 -3.76 -4.03 9.22
N ALA A 281 -3.83 -3.06 8.31
CA ALA A 281 -2.67 -2.57 7.58
C ALA A 281 -1.69 -1.81 8.48
N VAL A 282 -2.17 -1.16 9.56
CA VAL A 282 -1.28 -0.56 10.57
C VAL A 282 -0.47 -1.65 11.28
N ALA A 283 -1.11 -2.73 11.74
CA ALA A 283 -0.41 -3.88 12.34
C ALA A 283 0.60 -4.50 11.37
N ALA A 284 0.20 -4.74 10.12
CA ALA A 284 1.07 -5.34 9.11
C ALA A 284 2.30 -4.45 8.81
N ASN A 285 2.09 -3.14 8.61
CA ASN A 285 3.19 -2.21 8.33
C ASN A 285 4.11 -1.99 9.55
N GLN A 286 3.58 -2.00 10.77
CA GLN A 286 4.42 -2.07 11.97
C GLN A 286 5.31 -3.32 11.99
N GLY A 287 4.76 -4.46 11.58
CA GLY A 287 5.52 -5.70 11.48
C GLY A 287 6.67 -5.64 10.48
N ILE A 288 6.46 -5.03 9.30
CA ILE A 288 7.54 -4.72 8.34
C ILE A 288 8.66 -3.93 9.02
N LEU A 289 8.30 -2.84 9.74
CA LEU A 289 9.27 -2.01 10.42
C LEU A 289 10.08 -2.78 11.45
N PHE A 290 9.44 -3.66 12.21
CA PHE A 290 10.14 -4.48 13.20
C PHE A 290 11.09 -5.49 12.55
N VAL A 291 10.75 -6.09 11.42
CA VAL A 291 11.70 -6.96 10.70
C VAL A 291 12.93 -6.17 10.23
N TYR A 292 12.75 -4.95 9.74
CA TYR A 292 13.88 -4.07 9.42
C TYR A 292 14.72 -3.73 10.67
N ALA A 293 14.07 -3.41 11.80
CA ALA A 293 14.75 -3.12 13.06
C ALA A 293 15.58 -4.34 13.53
N ALA A 294 14.98 -5.54 13.50
CA ALA A 294 15.65 -6.79 13.84
C ALA A 294 16.91 -7.02 13.00
N ARG A 295 16.81 -6.84 11.68
CA ARG A 295 17.94 -7.01 10.73
C ARG A 295 19.06 -5.97 10.94
N MET A 296 18.82 -4.88 11.66
CA MET A 296 19.81 -3.84 11.94
C MET A 296 20.39 -3.95 13.35
N SER A 297 19.57 -4.31 14.34
CA SER A 297 19.99 -4.39 15.74
C SER A 297 20.42 -5.78 16.18
N ASN A 298 20.06 -6.84 15.45
CA ASN A 298 20.14 -8.24 15.87
C ASN A 298 19.46 -8.48 17.24
N ASP A 299 18.34 -7.80 17.49
CA ASP A 299 17.55 -7.96 18.72
C ASP A 299 16.22 -8.67 18.40
N ASP A 300 16.07 -9.89 18.92
CA ASP A 300 14.92 -10.76 18.66
C ASP A 300 13.59 -10.18 19.15
N LYS A 301 13.60 -9.18 20.04
CA LYS A 301 12.36 -8.52 20.50
C LYS A 301 11.55 -7.96 19.32
N TYR A 302 12.23 -7.53 18.26
CA TYR A 302 11.58 -6.99 17.07
C TYR A 302 10.96 -8.10 16.20
N LEU A 303 11.61 -9.26 16.07
CA LEU A 303 10.99 -10.41 15.39
C LEU A 303 9.77 -10.91 16.16
N HIS A 304 9.85 -11.00 17.49
CA HIS A 304 8.69 -11.33 18.31
C HIS A 304 7.55 -10.33 18.13
N ALA A 305 7.85 -9.03 18.08
CA ALA A 305 6.86 -8.00 17.83
C ALA A 305 6.19 -8.12 16.45
N ALA A 306 6.97 -8.41 15.39
CA ALA A 306 6.44 -8.67 14.06
C ALA A 306 5.50 -9.88 14.08
N MET A 307 5.94 -10.99 14.68
CA MET A 307 5.11 -12.20 14.84
C MET A 307 3.85 -11.94 15.65
N HIS A 308 3.91 -11.11 16.69
CA HIS A 308 2.73 -10.78 17.49
C HIS A 308 1.69 -9.98 16.72
N ASN A 309 2.10 -9.08 15.83
CA ASN A 309 1.18 -8.42 14.90
C ASN A 309 0.60 -9.43 13.90
N LEU A 310 1.38 -10.40 13.40
CA LEU A 310 0.85 -11.45 12.54
C LEU A 310 -0.16 -12.35 13.27
N ASP A 311 0.15 -12.77 14.51
CA ASP A 311 -0.76 -13.53 15.36
C ASP A 311 -2.07 -12.76 15.61
N TYR A 312 -1.97 -11.45 15.83
CA TYR A 312 -3.12 -10.56 15.95
C TYR A 312 -3.99 -10.58 14.69
N LEU A 313 -3.38 -10.46 13.50
CA LEU A 313 -4.11 -10.51 12.22
C LEU A 313 -4.82 -11.85 12.00
N LEU A 314 -4.28 -12.93 12.55
CA LEU A 314 -4.74 -14.31 12.35
C LEU A 314 -5.58 -14.88 13.51
N GLY A 315 -5.98 -14.05 14.48
CA GLY A 315 -6.99 -14.42 15.49
C GLY A 315 -6.63 -14.21 16.95
N ARG A 316 -5.38 -13.84 17.27
CA ARG A 316 -4.99 -13.47 18.64
C ARG A 316 -5.34 -12.00 18.92
N ASN A 317 -6.63 -11.72 18.95
CA ASN A 317 -7.19 -10.39 19.16
C ASN A 317 -8.54 -10.45 19.89
N ALA A 318 -9.06 -9.31 20.34
CA ALA A 318 -10.29 -9.22 21.13
C ALA A 318 -11.55 -9.70 20.40
N THR A 319 -11.56 -9.67 19.07
CA THR A 319 -12.69 -10.12 18.25
C THR A 319 -12.68 -11.65 18.04
N GLY A 320 -11.51 -12.27 18.19
CA GLY A 320 -11.25 -13.68 17.88
C GLY A 320 -11.32 -14.03 16.38
N TYR A 321 -11.48 -13.05 15.48
CA TYR A 321 -11.42 -13.27 14.04
C TYR A 321 -9.96 -13.34 13.57
N SER A 322 -9.63 -14.33 12.76
CA SER A 322 -8.64 -14.10 11.70
C SER A 322 -9.28 -13.14 10.71
N PHE A 323 -8.62 -12.02 10.42
CA PHE A 323 -9.13 -11.03 9.49
C PHE A 323 -8.91 -11.40 8.02
N VAL A 324 -8.33 -12.58 7.75
CA VAL A 324 -8.08 -13.07 6.39
C VAL A 324 -9.20 -14.03 6.00
N THR A 325 -9.91 -13.73 4.91
CA THR A 325 -10.99 -14.59 4.40
C THR A 325 -10.48 -16.01 4.11
N GLY A 326 -11.18 -17.03 4.61
CA GLY A 326 -10.84 -18.43 4.34
C GLY A 326 -9.63 -19.00 5.10
N TYR A 327 -8.97 -18.24 5.98
CA TYR A 327 -7.84 -18.70 6.79
C TYR A 327 -8.10 -18.59 8.29
N GLY A 328 -8.08 -19.72 9.01
CA GLY A 328 -8.38 -19.79 10.45
C GLY A 328 -9.77 -20.38 10.74
N SER A 329 -10.12 -20.50 12.03
CA SER A 329 -11.39 -21.13 12.46
C SER A 329 -12.57 -20.16 12.52
N LYS A 330 -12.29 -18.86 12.63
CA LYS A 330 -13.28 -17.77 12.63
C LYS A 330 -12.77 -16.67 11.70
N THR A 331 -13.38 -16.52 10.54
CA THR A 331 -12.93 -15.65 9.44
C THR A 331 -14.10 -14.84 8.89
N PRO A 332 -13.86 -13.68 8.24
CA PRO A 332 -14.94 -12.95 7.59
C PRO A 332 -15.65 -13.81 6.54
N LEU A 333 -16.95 -13.97 6.71
CA LEU A 333 -17.86 -14.63 5.78
C LEU A 333 -18.69 -13.64 4.97
N HIS A 334 -18.77 -12.39 5.44
CA HIS A 334 -19.58 -11.34 4.83
C HIS A 334 -18.77 -10.05 4.60
N PRO A 335 -17.60 -10.12 3.93
CA PRO A 335 -16.82 -8.92 3.65
C PRO A 335 -17.61 -7.94 2.78
N HIS A 336 -17.37 -6.64 2.97
CA HIS A 336 -17.82 -5.59 2.05
C HIS A 336 -16.99 -5.71 0.75
N HIS A 337 -17.32 -6.70 -0.09
CA HIS A 337 -16.64 -6.98 -1.34
C HIS A 337 -17.64 -7.45 -2.38
N ARG A 338 -17.85 -6.62 -3.41
CA ARG A 338 -18.91 -6.83 -4.42
C ARG A 338 -18.83 -8.21 -5.06
N LEU A 339 -17.65 -8.64 -5.47
CA LEU A 339 -17.48 -9.94 -6.13
C LEU A 339 -17.84 -11.11 -5.19
N SER A 340 -17.33 -11.13 -3.95
CA SER A 340 -17.68 -12.17 -2.97
C SER A 340 -19.18 -12.23 -2.68
N GLU A 341 -19.82 -11.07 -2.68
CA GLU A 341 -21.23 -10.94 -2.33
C GLU A 341 -22.18 -11.30 -3.49
N THR A 342 -21.70 -11.20 -4.74
CA THR A 342 -22.51 -11.53 -5.93
C THR A 342 -22.73 -13.03 -6.12
N ASP A 343 -21.90 -13.88 -5.54
CA ASP A 343 -22.08 -15.33 -5.52
C ASP A 343 -22.09 -15.89 -4.10
N ARG A 344 -23.19 -15.65 -3.38
CA ARG A 344 -23.39 -16.12 -2.00
C ARG A 344 -23.47 -17.64 -1.84
N ALA A 345 -23.50 -18.41 -2.94
CA ALA A 345 -23.41 -19.86 -2.86
C ALA A 345 -21.97 -20.33 -2.57
N GLN A 346 -20.98 -19.45 -2.80
CA GLN A 346 -19.58 -19.69 -2.53
C GLN A 346 -19.13 -18.97 -1.25
N LEU A 347 -18.05 -19.47 -0.66
CA LEU A 347 -17.33 -18.71 0.36
C LEU A 347 -16.72 -17.45 -0.30
N PRO A 348 -16.50 -16.37 0.46
CA PRO A 348 -15.79 -15.21 -0.05
C PRO A 348 -14.46 -15.60 -0.68
N VAL A 349 -14.01 -14.82 -1.66
CA VAL A 349 -12.67 -14.96 -2.25
C VAL A 349 -11.64 -15.07 -1.11
N PRO A 350 -10.85 -16.15 -1.03
CA PRO A 350 -9.95 -16.39 0.09
C PRO A 350 -8.70 -15.51 0.00
N GLY A 351 -8.04 -15.30 1.14
CA GLY A 351 -6.77 -14.58 1.23
C GLY A 351 -6.90 -13.06 1.24
N LEU A 352 -8.11 -12.52 1.33
CA LEU A 352 -8.34 -11.08 1.42
C LEU A 352 -8.28 -10.62 2.88
N LEU A 353 -7.46 -9.60 3.16
CA LEU A 353 -7.36 -9.03 4.49
C LEU A 353 -8.46 -7.98 4.70
N ALA A 354 -9.31 -8.21 5.70
CA ALA A 354 -10.33 -7.25 6.10
C ALA A 354 -9.70 -6.03 6.79
N GLY A 355 -10.39 -4.88 6.77
CA GLY A 355 -9.90 -3.63 7.35
C GLY A 355 -9.64 -3.70 8.86
N GLY A 356 -10.37 -4.55 9.58
CA GLY A 356 -10.21 -4.79 11.01
C GLY A 356 -10.93 -3.79 11.92
N PRO A 357 -10.68 -3.86 13.24
CA PRO A 357 -11.42 -3.06 14.21
C PRO A 357 -11.23 -1.56 14.00
N ASN A 358 -12.35 -0.83 14.00
CA ASN A 358 -12.40 0.60 13.79
C ASN A 358 -13.55 1.21 14.59
N PRO A 359 -13.28 1.87 15.73
CA PRO A 359 -14.30 2.46 16.59
C PRO A 359 -15.02 3.66 15.95
N GLY A 360 -14.54 4.13 14.79
CA GLY A 360 -15.19 5.20 14.03
C GLY A 360 -16.51 4.80 13.37
N GLN A 361 -16.73 3.51 13.09
CA GLN A 361 -17.97 2.94 12.53
C GLN A 361 -18.61 3.84 11.46
N GLN A 362 -17.81 4.32 10.49
CA GLN A 362 -18.21 5.36 9.54
C GLN A 362 -19.37 4.92 8.63
N ASP A 363 -19.57 3.61 8.48
CA ASP A 363 -20.70 3.01 7.74
C ASP A 363 -22.04 3.07 8.46
N ARG A 364 -22.05 3.29 9.79
CA ARG A 364 -23.24 3.30 10.64
C ARG A 364 -24.07 2.01 10.53
N CYS A 365 -23.44 0.87 10.24
CA CYS A 365 -24.13 -0.39 10.23
C CYS A 365 -24.54 -0.79 11.65
N GLU A 366 -25.74 -1.34 11.78
CA GLU A 366 -26.22 -1.89 13.05
C GLU A 366 -25.52 -3.22 13.34
N GLY A 367 -25.30 -3.53 14.63
CA GLY A 367 -24.81 -4.84 15.07
C GLY A 367 -23.34 -4.91 15.47
N TYR A 368 -22.60 -3.78 15.46
CA TYR A 368 -21.28 -3.74 16.09
C TYR A 368 -21.35 -4.23 17.55
N PRO A 369 -20.48 -5.17 17.96
CA PRO A 369 -20.54 -5.74 19.30
C PRO A 369 -20.02 -4.78 20.37
N SER A 370 -19.19 -3.80 19.98
CA SER A 370 -18.51 -2.88 20.89
C SER A 370 -18.06 -1.59 20.18
N ASN A 371 -17.90 -0.53 20.96
CA ASN A 371 -17.29 0.75 20.55
C ASN A 371 -15.83 0.87 21.04
N LEU A 372 -15.30 -0.15 21.71
CA LEU A 372 -13.90 -0.17 22.13
C LEU A 372 -12.98 -0.38 20.91
N PRO A 373 -11.80 0.27 20.85
CA PRO A 373 -10.98 0.30 19.64
C PRO A 373 -10.64 -1.07 19.04
N ASP A 374 -10.26 -2.03 19.87
CA ASP A 374 -9.82 -3.38 19.49
C ASP A 374 -10.95 -4.40 19.34
N GLU A 375 -12.18 -4.03 19.73
CA GLU A 375 -13.38 -4.87 19.66
C GLU A 375 -14.36 -4.43 18.57
N SER A 376 -14.17 -3.25 17.97
CA SER A 376 -15.13 -2.63 17.06
C SER A 376 -15.02 -3.17 15.63
N TYR A 377 -15.42 -4.43 15.45
CA TYR A 377 -15.42 -5.14 14.17
C TYR A 377 -16.75 -5.87 13.97
N LEU A 378 -17.30 -5.79 12.76
CA LEU A 378 -18.55 -6.43 12.39
C LEU A 378 -18.40 -7.21 11.08
N ASP A 379 -18.59 -8.53 11.13
CA ASP A 379 -18.63 -9.36 9.93
C ASP A 379 -20.00 -9.24 9.22
N ALA A 380 -20.19 -8.12 8.53
CA ALA A 380 -21.39 -7.86 7.73
C ALA A 380 -21.06 -7.03 6.49
N VAL A 381 -21.79 -7.29 5.40
CA VAL A 381 -21.58 -6.63 4.09
C VAL A 381 -21.73 -5.11 4.16
N CYS A 382 -22.60 -4.59 5.02
CA CYS A 382 -22.78 -3.16 5.24
C CYS A 382 -21.55 -2.48 5.88
N SER A 383 -20.69 -3.24 6.57
CA SER A 383 -19.62 -2.70 7.42
C SER A 383 -18.35 -2.41 6.61
N TYR A 384 -18.41 -1.46 5.69
CA TYR A 384 -17.22 -1.08 4.92
C TYR A 384 -16.09 -0.54 5.82
N ALA A 385 -16.42 0.06 6.97
CA ALA A 385 -15.42 0.73 7.80
C ALA A 385 -14.57 -0.25 8.63
N SER A 386 -15.02 -1.51 8.77
CA SER A 386 -14.27 -2.56 9.49
C SER A 386 -14.05 -3.85 8.68
N ASN A 387 -14.88 -4.12 7.67
CA ASN A 387 -14.94 -5.41 6.98
C ASN A 387 -14.90 -5.30 5.45
N GLU A 388 -14.52 -4.16 4.88
CA GLU A 388 -14.06 -4.09 3.49
C GLU A 388 -12.72 -4.83 3.35
N ILE A 389 -12.20 -4.93 2.12
CA ILE A 389 -10.86 -5.44 1.76
C ILE A 389 -10.14 -4.36 0.96
N ALA A 390 -8.80 -4.36 0.91
CA ALA A 390 -8.07 -3.45 0.03
C ALA A 390 -6.68 -3.96 -0.36
N ILE A 391 -6.22 -3.57 -1.55
CA ILE A 391 -4.89 -3.93 -2.07
C ILE A 391 -3.74 -3.49 -1.14
N ASN A 392 -3.85 -2.31 -0.53
CA ASN A 392 -2.84 -1.76 0.37
C ASN A 392 -2.87 -2.39 1.78
N TRP A 393 -3.89 -3.21 2.09
CA TRP A 393 -3.94 -4.00 3.31
C TRP A 393 -3.34 -5.38 3.07
N ASN A 394 -3.62 -5.98 1.91
CA ASN A 394 -3.03 -7.25 1.50
C ASN A 394 -1.52 -7.17 1.25
N ALA A 395 -1.01 -6.10 0.61
CA ALA A 395 0.42 -5.99 0.31
C ALA A 395 1.35 -6.15 1.53
N PRO A 396 1.15 -5.45 2.67
CA PRO A 396 2.00 -5.66 3.84
C PRO A 396 1.76 -6.99 4.54
N LEU A 397 0.58 -7.61 4.42
CA LEU A 397 0.35 -8.99 4.88
C LEU A 397 1.19 -9.99 4.08
N VAL A 398 1.21 -9.86 2.75
CA VAL A 398 2.02 -10.73 1.88
C VAL A 398 3.51 -10.53 2.15
N TRP A 399 3.96 -9.32 2.46
CA TRP A 399 5.35 -9.07 2.85
C TRP A 399 5.72 -9.77 4.17
N MET A 400 4.78 -9.82 5.12
CA MET A 400 4.97 -10.39 6.46
C MET A 400 4.97 -11.92 6.50
N ALA A 401 4.27 -12.57 5.57
CA ALA A 401 4.12 -14.02 5.46
C ALA A 401 5.35 -14.67 4.82
#